data_AF-A0A2H4VLA0-F1
#
_entry.id   AF-A0A2H4VLA0-F1
#
_cell.length_a   1.000
_cell.length_b   1.000
_cell.length_c   1.000
_cell.angle_alpha   90.00
_cell.angle_beta   90.00
_cell.angle_gamma   90.00
#
_symmetry.space_group_name_H-M   'P 1'
#
loop_
_entity.id
_entity.type
_entity.pdbx_description
1 polymer ?
#
loop_
_entity_poly.entity_id
_entity_poly.type
_entity_poly.pdbx_seq_one_letter_code
_entity_poly.pdbx_strand_id
1 'polypeptide(L)'
;MLDFGLTEYGDMEDYNTKFLNELSPGNEICGEIVVGEFKKVPMGKREVAEFYVIITNRENRTKWVSEFTTPYYPETDNIYGENGGLFYTFIDSLNHVVNKTPLNWQDNYSVNFSQFRKTVNESLSSIKVKAVPPVNPDAKTVNLQVTDAVVKTESEKDKPLTIYDLAQKDPIILMAYANLRNKGDRITVKNITFELRSSLDDGVITKNAFQNALVELNQLEPSVDHQ
;
A
#
# COMPACT_ATOMS: atom_id res chain seq x y z
N MET A 1 18.09 3.63 -19.28
CA MET A 1 16.63 3.65 -19.14
C MET A 1 16.33 3.20 -17.72
N LEU A 2 15.59 3.99 -16.93
CA LEU A 2 15.24 3.61 -15.56
C LEU A 2 14.18 2.49 -15.63
N ASP A 3 14.44 1.36 -14.97
CA ASP A 3 13.51 0.25 -14.85
C ASP A 3 12.47 0.60 -13.79
N PHE A 4 11.23 0.81 -14.22
CA PHE A 4 10.12 1.21 -13.34
C PHE A 4 9.26 0.01 -12.90
N GLY A 5 9.74 -1.23 -13.05
CA GLY A 5 8.99 -2.43 -12.68
C GLY A 5 7.76 -2.70 -13.55
N LEU A 6 7.76 -2.20 -14.80
CA LEU A 6 6.74 -2.52 -15.79
C LEU A 6 7.00 -3.94 -16.31
N THR A 7 6.18 -4.91 -15.89
CA THR A 7 6.35 -6.33 -16.25
C THR A 7 5.82 -6.68 -17.65
N GLU A 8 5.04 -5.81 -18.28
CA GLU A 8 4.65 -5.93 -19.70
C GLU A 8 5.42 -4.91 -20.54
N TYR A 9 6.54 -5.37 -21.11
CA TYR A 9 7.25 -4.65 -22.18
C TYR A 9 6.47 -4.79 -23.49
N GLY A 10 5.36 -4.05 -23.62
CA GLY A 10 4.92 -3.59 -24.94
C GLY A 10 5.83 -2.44 -25.41
N ASP A 11 5.89 -2.16 -26.72
CA ASP A 11 6.58 -0.99 -27.28
C ASP A 11 6.01 0.33 -26.69
N MET A 12 6.55 0.73 -25.54
CA MET A 12 6.19 1.96 -24.81
C MET A 12 7.10 3.14 -25.14
N GLU A 13 8.05 2.98 -26.07
CA GLU A 13 8.97 4.05 -26.51
C GLU A 13 8.22 5.25 -27.12
N ASP A 14 7.06 5.00 -27.72
CA ASP A 14 6.22 6.00 -28.39
C ASP A 14 5.22 6.72 -27.47
N TYR A 15 5.17 6.41 -26.17
CA TYR A 15 4.18 7.02 -25.28
C TYR A 15 4.60 8.44 -24.87
N ASN A 16 3.67 9.38 -24.95
CA ASN A 16 3.88 10.74 -24.48
C ASN A 16 4.03 10.73 -22.95
N THR A 17 5.18 11.19 -22.45
CA THR A 17 5.48 11.24 -21.02
C THR A 17 5.04 12.57 -20.47
N LYS A 18 4.20 12.55 -19.44
CA LYS A 18 3.78 13.74 -18.71
C LYS A 18 4.09 13.63 -17.23
N PHE A 19 4.30 14.75 -16.58
CA PHE A 19 4.71 14.83 -15.18
C PHE A 19 3.66 15.54 -14.32
N LEU A 20 3.76 15.34 -13.01
CA LEU A 20 2.83 15.91 -12.03
C LEU A 20 2.70 17.45 -12.12
N ASN A 21 3.79 18.15 -12.43
CA ASN A 21 3.82 19.61 -12.56
C ASN A 21 3.08 20.14 -13.81
N GLU A 22 2.69 19.27 -14.74
CA GLU A 22 1.88 19.62 -15.91
C GLU A 22 0.37 19.57 -15.60
N LEU A 23 -0.01 19.10 -14.41
CA LEU A 23 -1.41 19.02 -14.00
C LEU A 23 -1.90 20.33 -13.37
N SER A 24 -3.10 20.71 -13.75
CA SER A 24 -3.88 21.77 -13.11
C SER A 24 -4.99 21.16 -12.24
N PRO A 25 -5.40 21.83 -11.14
CA PRO A 25 -6.55 21.40 -10.36
C PRO A 25 -7.79 21.18 -11.24
N GLY A 26 -8.45 20.04 -11.03
CA GLY A 26 -9.61 19.60 -11.80
C GLY A 26 -9.27 18.69 -12.98
N ASN A 27 -8.01 18.55 -13.38
CA ASN A 27 -7.63 17.54 -14.37
C ASN A 27 -7.91 16.13 -13.85
N GLU A 28 -8.36 15.25 -14.74
CA GLU A 28 -8.59 13.84 -14.46
C GLU A 28 -7.68 12.98 -15.33
N ILE A 29 -7.12 11.94 -14.72
CA ILE A 29 -6.23 10.97 -15.36
C ILE A 29 -6.80 9.60 -15.06
N CYS A 30 -6.82 8.71 -16.04
CA CYS A 30 -7.14 7.32 -15.83
C CYS A 30 -6.13 6.43 -16.58
N GLY A 31 -5.87 5.26 -16.02
CA GLY A 31 -4.97 4.31 -16.66
C GLY A 31 -4.53 3.20 -15.72
N GLU A 32 -3.71 2.31 -16.25
CA GLU A 32 -3.02 1.25 -15.52
C GLU A 32 -2.07 1.87 -14.51
N ILE A 33 -2.08 1.40 -13.26
CA ILE A 33 -1.21 1.90 -12.20
C ILE A 33 -0.03 0.96 -11.95
N VAL A 34 1.16 1.54 -11.82
CA VAL A 34 2.34 0.86 -11.28
C VAL A 34 3.06 1.76 -10.28
N VAL A 35 3.45 1.19 -9.15
CA VAL A 35 4.34 1.81 -8.17
C VAL A 35 5.76 1.28 -8.42
N GLY A 36 6.67 2.18 -8.77
CA GLY A 36 8.09 1.87 -8.97
C GLY A 36 8.81 1.59 -7.66
N GLU A 37 10.04 1.07 -7.74
CA GLU A 37 10.94 1.00 -6.57
C GLU A 37 11.30 2.41 -6.10
N PHE A 38 11.67 2.56 -4.82
CA PHE A 38 12.21 3.82 -4.33
C PHE A 38 13.73 3.80 -4.29
N LYS A 39 14.32 4.99 -4.41
CA LYS A 39 15.70 5.27 -4.02
C LYS A 39 15.72 5.99 -2.68
N LYS A 40 16.68 5.63 -1.83
CA LYS A 40 16.97 6.33 -0.59
C LYS A 40 17.78 7.57 -0.91
N VAL A 41 17.28 8.73 -0.51
CA VAL A 41 17.97 10.01 -0.69
C VAL A 41 18.22 10.63 0.68
N PRO A 42 19.47 10.99 1.03
CA PRO A 42 19.73 11.72 2.26
C PRO A 42 19.20 13.15 2.14
N MET A 43 18.39 13.58 3.11
CA MET A 43 17.86 14.94 3.20
C MET A 43 18.12 15.51 4.60
N GLY A 44 19.26 16.17 4.76
CA GLY A 44 19.73 16.69 6.04
C GLY A 44 20.08 15.55 7.01
N LYS A 45 19.35 15.47 8.14
CA LYS A 45 19.52 14.39 9.15
C LYS A 45 18.57 13.20 8.95
N ARG A 46 17.73 13.21 7.91
CA ARG A 46 16.71 12.19 7.63
C ARG A 46 16.97 11.52 6.30
N GLU A 47 16.53 10.28 6.15
CA GLU A 47 16.40 9.64 4.84
C GLU A 47 14.99 9.87 4.30
N VAL A 48 14.89 10.16 3.02
CA VAL A 48 13.61 10.19 2.30
C VAL A 48 13.59 9.09 1.26
N ALA A 49 12.41 8.52 1.05
CA ALA A 49 12.15 7.66 -0.09
C ALA A 49 11.66 8.53 -1.24
N GLU A 50 12.34 8.42 -2.38
CA GLU A 50 11.87 8.99 -3.64
C GLU A 50 11.45 7.84 -4.56
N PHE A 51 10.17 7.82 -4.95
CA PHE A 51 9.61 6.82 -5.84
C PHE A 51 8.60 7.43 -6.79
N TYR A 52 8.19 6.64 -7.79
CA TYR A 52 7.24 7.07 -8.80
C TYR A 52 5.98 6.20 -8.77
N VAL A 53 4.83 6.85 -8.93
CA VAL A 53 3.59 6.20 -9.35
C VAL A 53 3.38 6.55 -10.82
N ILE A 54 3.25 5.52 -11.65
CA ILE A 54 3.05 5.64 -13.09
C ILE A 54 1.62 5.27 -13.42
N ILE A 55 0.93 6.16 -14.14
CA ILE A 55 -0.43 5.90 -14.65
C ILE A 55 -0.36 5.90 -16.17
N THR A 56 -0.58 4.74 -16.78
CA THR A 56 -0.46 4.54 -18.23
C THR A 56 -1.84 4.43 -18.86
N ASN A 57 -2.15 5.36 -19.75
CA ASN A 57 -3.36 5.31 -20.56
C ASN A 57 -3.01 4.81 -21.97
N ARG A 58 -3.44 3.58 -22.28
CA ARG A 58 -3.14 2.93 -23.56
C ARG A 58 -3.91 3.55 -24.74
N GLU A 59 -5.12 4.07 -24.51
CA GLU A 59 -5.97 4.64 -25.56
C GLU A 59 -5.37 5.92 -26.16
N ASN A 60 -4.91 6.83 -25.30
CA ASN A 60 -4.31 8.09 -25.73
C ASN A 60 -2.77 8.07 -25.72
N ARG A 61 -2.17 6.88 -25.54
CA ARG A 61 -0.71 6.64 -25.50
C ARG A 61 0.04 7.61 -24.60
N THR A 62 -0.51 7.92 -23.43
CA THR A 62 0.09 8.83 -22.45
C THR A 62 0.49 8.08 -21.19
N LYS A 63 1.68 8.36 -20.67
CA LYS A 63 2.12 7.91 -19.35
C LYS A 63 2.33 9.11 -18.43
N TRP A 64 1.71 9.06 -17.26
CA TRP A 64 1.86 10.06 -16.23
C TRP A 64 2.82 9.57 -15.16
N VAL A 65 3.92 10.28 -14.95
CA VAL A 65 4.93 9.97 -13.95
C VAL A 65 4.75 10.93 -12.77
N SER A 66 4.30 10.38 -11.65
CA SER A 66 4.03 11.13 -10.42
C SER A 66 5.12 10.80 -9.40
N GLU A 67 5.98 11.78 -9.10
CA GLU A 67 7.04 11.64 -8.11
C GLU A 67 6.50 11.85 -6.70
N PHE A 68 6.89 10.96 -5.79
CA PHE A 68 6.60 11.06 -4.37
C PHE A 68 7.91 11.10 -3.60
N THR A 69 8.05 12.12 -2.76
CA THR A 69 9.15 12.25 -1.80
C THR A 69 8.56 12.27 -0.39
N THR A 70 8.90 11.29 0.42
CA THR A 70 8.33 11.11 1.77
C THR A 70 9.40 10.68 2.77
N PRO A 71 9.31 11.07 4.05
CA PRO A 71 10.17 10.54 5.10
C PRO A 71 10.17 9.02 5.11
N TYR A 72 11.35 8.42 5.22
CA TYR A 72 11.55 6.97 5.21
C TYR A 72 12.26 6.50 6.48
N TYR A 73 11.77 5.39 7.04
CA TYR A 73 12.28 4.75 8.25
C TYR A 73 12.87 3.38 7.91
N PRO A 74 14.20 3.28 7.74
CA PRO A 74 14.85 2.06 7.25
C PRO A 74 14.63 0.83 8.13
N GLU A 75 14.45 1.03 9.44
CA GLU A 75 14.30 -0.05 10.41
C GLU A 75 12.99 -0.83 10.23
N THR A 76 11.97 -0.18 9.65
CA THR A 76 10.62 -0.73 9.49
C THR A 76 10.15 -0.78 8.04
N ASP A 77 10.98 -0.27 7.12
CA ASP A 77 10.64 -0.04 5.71
C ASP A 77 9.38 0.84 5.53
N ASN A 78 9.12 1.74 6.48
CA ASN A 78 7.93 2.57 6.47
C ASN A 78 8.19 3.92 5.80
N ILE A 79 7.20 4.36 5.03
CA ILE A 79 7.06 5.72 4.52
C ILE A 79 5.91 6.44 5.23
N TYR A 80 6.00 7.76 5.32
CA TYR A 80 5.09 8.54 6.15
C TYR A 80 4.41 9.70 5.40
N GLY A 81 3.08 9.78 5.51
CA GLY A 81 2.27 10.85 4.94
C GLY A 81 1.46 11.58 5.99
N GLU A 82 1.58 12.90 6.05
CA GLU A 82 0.75 13.77 6.90
C GLU A 82 -0.45 14.33 6.14
N ASN A 83 -1.55 14.55 6.86
CA ASN A 83 -2.76 15.13 6.28
C ASN A 83 -2.46 16.40 5.45
N GLY A 84 -3.02 16.43 4.24
CA GLY A 84 -2.84 17.52 3.29
C GLY A 84 -1.62 17.38 2.38
N GLY A 85 -0.70 16.45 2.65
CA GLY A 85 0.41 16.12 1.77
C GLY A 85 -0.01 15.34 0.53
N LEU A 86 0.85 15.36 -0.51
CA LEU A 86 0.64 14.63 -1.77
C LEU A 86 0.48 13.12 -1.53
N PHE A 87 1.41 12.51 -0.80
CA PHE A 87 1.37 11.08 -0.49
C PHE A 87 0.16 10.69 0.36
N TYR A 88 -0.15 11.50 1.40
CA TYR A 88 -1.33 11.28 2.23
C TYR A 88 -2.62 11.30 1.40
N THR A 89 -2.81 12.33 0.58
CA THR A 89 -4.02 12.47 -0.24
C THR A 89 -4.21 11.27 -1.15
N PHE A 90 -3.12 10.77 -1.74
CA PHE A 90 -3.13 9.58 -2.58
C PHE A 90 -3.53 8.32 -1.80
N ILE A 91 -2.88 8.04 -0.67
CA ILE A 91 -3.15 6.83 0.13
C ILE A 91 -4.53 6.86 0.77
N ASP A 92 -4.93 7.99 1.36
CA ASP A 92 -6.22 8.12 2.03
C ASP A 92 -7.37 7.90 1.04
N SER A 93 -7.29 8.54 -0.13
CA SER A 93 -8.30 8.39 -1.18
C SER A 93 -8.27 7.00 -1.81
N LEU A 94 -7.10 6.38 -1.98
CA LEU A 94 -7.00 5.00 -2.46
C LEU A 94 -7.65 4.03 -1.46
N ASN A 95 -7.36 4.19 -0.17
CA ASN A 95 -7.94 3.39 0.91
C ASN A 95 -9.46 3.57 0.99
N HIS A 96 -9.95 4.81 0.84
CA HIS A 96 -11.37 5.11 0.74
C HIS A 96 -12.03 4.40 -0.46
N VAL A 97 -11.42 4.49 -1.65
CA VAL A 97 -11.99 3.92 -2.87
C VAL A 97 -12.00 2.38 -2.82
N VAL A 98 -10.90 1.76 -2.39
CA VAL A 98 -10.72 0.31 -2.39
C VAL A 98 -11.43 -0.33 -1.18
N ASN A 99 -11.19 0.17 0.03
CA ASN A 99 -11.64 -0.44 1.28
C ASN A 99 -12.91 0.21 1.86
N LYS A 100 -13.47 1.23 1.20
CA LYS A 100 -14.67 1.96 1.64
C LYS A 100 -14.53 2.59 3.04
N THR A 101 -13.32 2.90 3.46
CA THR A 101 -13.06 3.66 4.69
C THR A 101 -13.54 5.10 4.54
N PRO A 102 -13.85 5.85 5.62
CA PRO A 102 -14.06 7.30 5.51
C PRO A 102 -12.84 8.01 4.90
N LEU A 103 -13.05 9.15 4.24
CA LEU A 103 -11.96 10.07 3.87
C LEU A 103 -11.44 10.78 5.13
N ASN A 104 -10.15 11.08 5.14
CA ASN A 104 -9.40 11.62 6.28
C ASN A 104 -9.57 10.75 7.52
N TRP A 105 -9.50 9.43 7.35
CA TRP A 105 -9.76 8.49 8.46
C TRP A 105 -8.70 8.57 9.56
N GLN A 106 -7.46 8.87 9.18
CA GLN A 106 -6.32 9.04 10.08
C GLN A 106 -5.71 10.42 9.86
N ASP A 107 -5.11 11.00 10.90
CA ASP A 107 -4.37 12.27 10.79
C ASP A 107 -3.06 12.10 10.01
N ASN A 108 -2.54 10.87 9.96
CA ASN A 108 -1.35 10.50 9.23
C ASN A 108 -1.37 9.01 8.85
N TYR A 109 -0.56 8.63 7.89
CA TYR A 109 -0.35 7.25 7.49
C TYR A 109 1.13 6.89 7.59
N SER A 110 1.43 5.80 8.30
CA SER A 110 2.71 5.09 8.25
C SER A 110 2.49 3.78 7.50
N VAL A 111 3.11 3.63 6.34
CA VAL A 111 2.84 2.53 5.41
C VAL A 111 4.14 1.78 5.14
N ASN A 112 4.14 0.45 5.25
CA ASN A 112 5.28 -0.35 4.82
C ASN A 112 5.38 -0.29 3.28
N PHE A 113 6.50 0.24 2.76
CA PHE A 113 6.65 0.52 1.33
C PHE A 113 6.59 -0.75 0.50
N SER A 114 7.37 -1.77 0.87
CA SER A 114 7.43 -3.03 0.12
C SER A 114 6.06 -3.69 -0.01
N GLN A 115 5.29 -3.74 1.10
CA GLN A 115 3.95 -4.29 1.09
C GLN A 115 2.97 -3.41 0.28
N PHE A 116 3.04 -2.08 0.42
CA PHE A 116 2.21 -1.15 -0.35
C PHE A 116 2.43 -1.31 -1.86
N ARG A 117 3.69 -1.26 -2.30
CA ARG A 117 4.07 -1.42 -3.70
C ARG A 117 3.56 -2.74 -4.26
N LYS A 118 3.84 -3.84 -3.54
CA LYS A 118 3.38 -5.18 -3.93
C LYS A 118 1.85 -5.22 -4.07
N THR A 119 1.14 -4.76 -3.04
CA THR A 119 -0.33 -4.79 -3.00
C THR A 119 -0.94 -4.00 -4.14
N VAL A 120 -0.46 -2.78 -4.41
CA VAL A 120 -0.96 -1.95 -5.51
C VAL A 120 -0.71 -2.63 -6.86
N ASN A 121 0.51 -3.08 -7.13
CA ASN A 121 0.89 -3.66 -8.42
C ASN A 121 0.18 -4.99 -8.69
N GLU A 122 -0.02 -5.82 -7.67
CA GLU A 122 -0.67 -7.13 -7.79
C GLU A 122 -2.19 -7.04 -7.77
N SER A 123 -2.78 -6.08 -7.05
CA SER A 123 -4.23 -6.06 -6.77
C SER A 123 -5.00 -5.03 -7.56
N LEU A 124 -4.37 -3.98 -8.12
CA LEU A 124 -5.04 -2.96 -8.91
C LEU A 124 -4.68 -3.11 -10.38
N SER A 125 -5.68 -3.06 -11.26
CA SER A 125 -5.46 -3.01 -12.71
C SER A 125 -5.37 -1.57 -13.19
N SER A 126 -6.33 -0.73 -12.82
CA SER A 126 -6.38 0.66 -13.21
C SER A 126 -6.96 1.54 -12.13
N ILE A 127 -6.67 2.84 -12.20
CA ILE A 127 -7.23 3.86 -11.33
C ILE A 127 -7.69 5.07 -12.13
N LYS A 128 -8.60 5.84 -11.52
CA LYS A 128 -8.95 7.19 -11.94
C LYS A 128 -8.54 8.18 -10.85
N VAL A 129 -7.75 9.17 -11.21
CA VAL A 129 -7.20 10.17 -10.32
C VAL A 129 -7.66 11.56 -10.75
N LYS A 130 -7.98 12.39 -9.77
CA LYS A 130 -8.25 13.82 -9.94
C LYS A 130 -7.14 14.64 -9.32
N ALA A 131 -6.61 15.59 -10.07
CA ALA A 131 -5.71 16.62 -9.56
C ALA A 131 -6.52 17.58 -8.68
N VAL A 132 -6.14 17.71 -7.41
CA VAL A 132 -6.79 18.61 -6.46
C VAL A 132 -5.77 19.64 -5.95
N PRO A 133 -6.23 20.86 -5.57
CA PRO A 133 -5.33 21.84 -4.98
C PRO A 133 -4.60 21.24 -3.77
N PRO A 134 -3.30 21.53 -3.60
CA PRO A 134 -2.61 21.14 -2.39
C PRO A 134 -3.19 21.90 -1.18
N VAL A 135 -3.17 21.27 0.00
CA VAL A 135 -3.60 21.94 1.24
C VAL A 135 -2.62 23.05 1.63
N ASN A 136 -1.33 22.83 1.38
CA ASN A 136 -0.31 23.86 1.53
C ASN A 136 -0.29 24.76 0.27
N PRO A 137 -0.61 26.08 0.38
CA PRO A 137 -0.60 27.00 -0.77
C PRO A 137 0.79 27.20 -1.37
N ASP A 138 1.87 26.92 -0.62
CA ASP A 138 3.25 27.04 -1.10
C ASP A 138 3.73 25.79 -1.86
N ALA A 139 2.92 24.72 -1.93
CA ALA A 139 3.28 23.52 -2.66
C ALA A 139 3.34 23.79 -4.17
N LYS A 140 4.41 23.30 -4.81
CA LYS A 140 4.67 23.52 -6.24
C LYS A 140 3.90 22.59 -7.18
N THR A 141 3.19 21.61 -6.62
CA THR A 141 2.49 20.57 -7.37
C THR A 141 1.10 20.34 -6.79
N VAL A 142 0.19 19.85 -7.63
CA VAL A 142 -1.14 19.41 -7.20
C VAL A 142 -1.04 18.16 -6.33
N ASN A 143 -2.07 17.92 -5.53
CA ASN A 143 -2.28 16.61 -4.91
C ASN A 143 -3.04 15.69 -5.87
N LEU A 144 -2.86 14.38 -5.71
CA LEU A 144 -3.56 13.36 -6.48
C LEU A 144 -4.59 12.65 -5.60
N GLN A 145 -5.86 12.79 -5.95
CA GLN A 145 -6.96 12.11 -5.28
C GLN A 145 -7.46 10.96 -6.15
N VAL A 146 -7.37 9.73 -5.67
CA VAL A 146 -7.99 8.57 -6.30
C VAL A 146 -9.51 8.68 -6.15
N THR A 147 -10.21 8.59 -7.27
CA THR A 147 -11.67 8.71 -7.35
C THR A 147 -12.34 7.40 -7.73
N ASP A 148 -11.61 6.52 -8.40
CA ASP A 148 -12.06 5.19 -8.76
C ASP A 148 -10.86 4.24 -8.92
N ALA A 149 -11.09 2.95 -8.72
CA ALA A 149 -10.07 1.91 -8.86
C ALA A 149 -10.71 0.59 -9.29
N VAL A 150 -10.11 -0.04 -10.28
CA VAL A 150 -10.45 -1.40 -10.70
C VAL A 150 -9.52 -2.35 -9.95
N VAL A 151 -10.08 -3.04 -8.97
CA VAL A 151 -9.39 -4.14 -8.28
C VAL A 151 -9.39 -5.33 -9.24
N LYS A 152 -8.21 -5.91 -9.46
CA LYS A 152 -8.09 -7.19 -10.16
C LYS A 152 -8.91 -8.19 -9.35
N THR A 153 -10.04 -8.64 -9.89
CA THR A 153 -10.72 -9.83 -9.37
C THR A 153 -9.67 -10.91 -9.35
N GLU A 154 -9.38 -11.43 -8.16
CA GLU A 154 -8.40 -12.47 -7.97
C GLU A 154 -8.64 -13.56 -9.02
N SER A 155 -7.65 -13.79 -9.90
CA SER A 155 -7.42 -15.17 -10.32
C SER A 155 -7.24 -15.92 -9.00
N GLU A 156 -8.17 -16.81 -8.66
CA GLU A 156 -8.26 -17.56 -7.41
C GLU A 156 -7.01 -17.34 -6.57
N LYS A 157 -7.03 -16.39 -5.60
CA LYS A 157 -5.92 -16.33 -4.65
C LYS A 157 -5.82 -17.75 -4.15
N ASP A 158 -4.65 -18.37 -4.34
CA ASP A 158 -4.33 -19.59 -3.63
C ASP A 158 -4.63 -19.27 -2.17
N LYS A 159 -5.75 -19.81 -1.68
CA LYS A 159 -6.18 -19.59 -0.30
C LYS A 159 -4.96 -19.96 0.53
N PRO A 160 -4.54 -19.11 1.47
CA PRO A 160 -3.39 -19.43 2.30
C PRO A 160 -3.61 -20.83 2.87
N LEU A 161 -2.74 -21.76 2.50
CA LEU A 161 -2.90 -23.16 2.87
C LEU A 161 -2.52 -23.36 4.33
N THR A 162 -1.71 -22.44 4.89
CA THR A 162 -1.18 -22.55 6.25
C THR A 162 -1.14 -21.20 6.98
N ILE A 163 -1.05 -21.28 8.31
CA ILE A 163 -0.80 -20.12 9.19
C ILE A 163 0.52 -19.41 8.83
N TYR A 164 1.51 -20.15 8.33
CA TYR A 164 2.79 -19.58 7.91
C TYR A 164 2.62 -18.68 6.67
N ASP A 165 1.79 -19.08 5.70
CA ASP A 165 1.51 -18.27 4.52
C ASP A 165 0.80 -16.96 4.87
N LEU A 166 -0.09 -17.00 5.87
CA LEU A 166 -0.69 -15.80 6.45
C LEU A 166 0.34 -14.93 7.17
N ALA A 167 1.19 -15.53 8.00
CA ALA A 167 2.24 -14.82 8.71
C ALA A 167 3.21 -14.10 7.76
N GLN A 168 3.49 -14.64 6.58
CA GLN A 168 4.32 -13.94 5.59
C GLN A 168 3.65 -12.70 4.97
N LYS A 169 2.32 -12.60 5.03
CA LYS A 169 1.52 -11.53 4.41
C LYS A 169 1.04 -10.48 5.42
N ASP A 170 0.83 -10.88 6.67
CA ASP A 170 0.34 -10.03 7.75
C ASP A 170 1.38 -9.92 8.88
N PRO A 171 2.01 -8.73 9.07
CA PRO A 171 3.00 -8.49 10.13
C PRO A 171 2.48 -8.76 11.54
N ILE A 172 1.18 -8.58 11.79
CA ILE A 172 0.56 -8.81 13.09
C ILE A 172 0.48 -10.32 13.37
N ILE A 173 0.09 -11.11 12.37
CA ILE A 173 0.11 -12.58 12.45
C ILE A 173 1.55 -13.09 12.55
N LEU A 174 2.50 -12.47 11.82
CA LEU A 174 3.93 -12.81 11.90
C LEU A 174 4.50 -12.65 13.30
N MET A 175 4.14 -11.55 13.97
CA MET A 175 4.58 -11.27 15.34
C MET A 175 4.08 -12.36 16.30
N ALA A 176 2.78 -12.68 16.26
CA ALA A 176 2.20 -13.75 17.07
C ALA A 176 2.83 -15.12 16.76
N TYR A 177 3.04 -15.43 15.48
CA TYR A 177 3.70 -16.65 15.02
C TYR A 177 5.12 -16.77 15.57
N ALA A 178 5.92 -15.71 15.45
CA ALA A 178 7.31 -15.69 15.92
C ALA A 178 7.39 -15.85 17.46
N ASN A 179 6.46 -15.22 18.19
CA ASN A 179 6.40 -15.35 19.65
C ASN A 179 6.12 -16.79 20.10
N LEU A 180 5.12 -17.46 19.50
CA LEU A 180 4.85 -18.87 19.79
C LEU A 180 6.04 -19.76 19.42
N ARG A 181 6.64 -19.52 18.25
CA ARG A 181 7.82 -20.28 17.80
C ARG A 181 8.99 -20.13 18.78
N ASN A 182 9.25 -18.92 19.28
CA ASN A 182 10.33 -18.65 20.23
C ASN A 182 10.05 -19.25 21.61
N LYS A 183 8.78 -19.31 22.03
CA LYS A 183 8.34 -20.00 23.26
C LYS A 183 8.40 -21.53 23.14
N GLY A 184 8.48 -22.06 21.93
CA GLY A 184 8.37 -23.50 21.66
C GLY A 184 6.93 -24.01 21.72
N ASP A 185 5.96 -23.11 21.65
CA ASP A 185 4.53 -23.42 21.72
C ASP A 185 4.01 -23.92 20.36
N ARG A 186 2.93 -24.69 20.41
CA ARG A 186 2.24 -25.14 19.19
C ARG A 186 1.67 -23.95 18.42
N ILE A 187 1.89 -23.92 17.12
CA ILE A 187 1.38 -22.88 16.23
C ILE A 187 0.04 -23.36 15.65
N THR A 188 -1.05 -22.98 16.32
CA THR A 188 -2.43 -23.25 15.88
C THR A 188 -3.20 -21.94 15.77
N VAL A 189 -4.31 -21.93 15.03
CA VAL A 189 -5.18 -20.74 14.90
C VAL A 189 -5.62 -20.22 16.28
N LYS A 190 -5.93 -21.14 17.20
CA LYS A 190 -6.30 -20.84 18.57
C LYS A 190 -5.18 -20.14 19.34
N ASN A 191 -3.95 -20.65 19.24
CA ASN A 191 -2.82 -20.07 19.97
C ASN A 191 -2.38 -18.73 19.38
N ILE A 192 -2.42 -18.58 18.05
CA ILE A 192 -2.20 -17.27 17.40
C ILE A 192 -3.25 -16.27 17.88
N THR A 193 -4.52 -16.66 17.89
CA THR A 193 -5.62 -15.81 18.37
C THR A 193 -5.41 -15.39 19.83
N PHE A 194 -4.91 -16.29 20.67
CA PHE A 194 -4.60 -15.98 22.08
C PHE A 194 -3.44 -14.97 22.21
N GLU A 195 -2.35 -15.14 21.48
CA GLU A 195 -1.23 -14.18 21.49
C GLU A 195 -1.64 -12.81 20.93
N LEU A 196 -2.46 -12.80 19.88
CA LEU A 196 -3.04 -11.56 19.34
C LEU A 196 -3.95 -10.89 20.36
N ARG A 197 -4.71 -11.67 21.13
CA ARG A 197 -5.56 -11.12 22.19
C ARG A 197 -4.74 -10.52 23.34
N SER A 198 -3.70 -11.21 23.79
CA SER A 198 -2.75 -10.65 24.77
C SER A 198 -2.14 -9.36 24.25
N SER A 199 -1.68 -9.35 22.99
CA SER A 199 -1.11 -8.16 22.36
C SER A 199 -2.09 -6.99 22.29
N LEU A 200 -3.40 -7.26 22.11
CA LEU A 200 -4.43 -6.24 22.16
C LEU A 200 -4.65 -5.73 23.59
N ASP A 201 -4.76 -6.64 24.56
CA ASP A 201 -5.00 -6.29 25.96
C ASP A 201 -3.80 -5.52 26.57
N ASP A 202 -2.58 -5.81 26.10
CA ASP A 202 -1.33 -5.12 26.45
C ASP A 202 -1.11 -3.82 25.65
N GLY A 203 -2.00 -3.49 24.71
CA GLY A 203 -1.93 -2.27 23.88
C GLY A 203 -0.84 -2.28 22.81
N VAL A 204 -0.24 -3.43 22.51
CA VAL A 204 0.77 -3.61 21.47
C VAL A 204 0.17 -3.49 20.07
N ILE A 205 -1.08 -3.93 19.89
CA ILE A 205 -1.83 -3.82 18.63
C ILE A 205 -3.17 -3.11 18.82
N THR A 206 -3.69 -2.50 17.76
CA THR A 206 -5.00 -1.82 17.79
C THR A 206 -6.15 -2.82 17.66
N LYS A 207 -7.35 -2.41 18.09
CA LYS A 207 -8.58 -3.21 17.93
C LYS A 207 -8.86 -3.57 16.45
N ASN A 208 -8.59 -2.64 15.53
CA ASN A 208 -8.77 -2.89 14.10
C ASN A 208 -7.74 -3.90 13.56
N ALA A 209 -6.46 -3.76 13.95
CA ALA A 209 -5.43 -4.72 13.59
C ALA A 209 -5.77 -6.13 14.08
N PHE A 210 -6.26 -6.24 15.32
CA PHE A 210 -6.76 -7.50 15.87
C PHE A 210 -7.93 -8.07 15.05
N GLN A 211 -8.94 -7.27 14.74
CA GLN A 211 -10.10 -7.72 13.97
C GLN A 211 -9.74 -8.18 12.56
N ASN A 212 -8.85 -7.45 11.87
CA ASN A 212 -8.37 -7.83 10.54
C ASN A 212 -7.61 -9.16 10.58
N ALA A 213 -6.71 -9.34 11.55
CA ALA A 213 -5.96 -10.59 11.71
C ALA A 213 -6.89 -11.79 11.98
N LEU A 214 -7.99 -11.60 12.72
CA LEU A 214 -9.00 -12.65 12.91
C LEU A 214 -9.74 -13.01 11.62
N VAL A 215 -10.05 -12.02 10.78
CA VAL A 215 -10.69 -12.26 9.49
C VAL A 215 -9.78 -13.10 8.59
N GLU A 216 -8.49 -12.78 8.54
CA GLU A 216 -7.50 -13.55 7.79
C GLU A 216 -7.34 -14.98 8.31
N LEU A 217 -7.23 -15.17 9.63
CA LEU A 217 -7.14 -16.50 10.24
C LEU A 217 -8.36 -17.39 9.95
N ASN A 218 -9.55 -16.80 9.86
CA ASN A 218 -10.79 -17.52 9.55
C ASN A 218 -10.88 -17.97 8.07
N GLN A 219 -9.98 -17.53 7.20
CA GLN A 219 -9.94 -17.97 5.80
C GLN A 219 -9.20 -19.30 5.61
N LEU A 220 -8.49 -19.78 6.64
CA LEU A 220 -7.83 -21.09 6.61
C LEU A 220 -8.87 -22.22 6.61
N GLU A 221 -8.64 -23.27 5.82
CA GLU A 221 -9.54 -24.43 5.84
C GLU A 221 -9.47 -25.16 7.20
N PRO A 222 -10.58 -25.78 7.66
CA PRO A 222 -10.67 -26.41 8.99
C PRO A 222 -9.69 -27.57 9.25
N SER A 223 -8.92 -27.98 8.24
CA SER A 223 -7.91 -29.03 8.32
C SER A 223 -6.56 -28.55 8.88
N VAL A 224 -6.37 -27.25 9.08
CA VAL A 224 -5.16 -26.68 9.68
C VAL A 224 -5.33 -26.57 11.20
N ASP A 225 -5.29 -27.72 11.86
CA ASP A 225 -5.15 -27.92 13.32
C ASP A 225 -6.12 -27.15 14.23
N HIS A 226 -7.42 -27.51 14.15
CA HIS A 226 -8.40 -27.23 15.21
C HIS A 226 -8.29 -28.17 16.43
N GLN A 227 -7.15 -28.85 16.65
CA GLN A 227 -6.94 -29.78 17.78
C GLN A 227 -5.91 -29.27 18.80
#